data_AF-A0A3D8P2N7-F1
#
_entry.id   AF-A0A3D8P2N7-F1
#
_cell.length_a   1.000
_cell.length_b   1.000
_cell.length_c   1.000
_cell.angle_alpha   90.00
_cell.angle_beta   90.00
_cell.angle_gamma   90.00
#
_symmetry.space_group_name_H-M   'P 1'
#
loop_
_entity.id
_entity.type
_entity.pdbx_description
1 polymer ?
#
loop_
_entity_poly.entity_id
_entity_poly.type
_entity_poly.pdbx_seq_one_letter_code
_entity_poly.pdbx_strand_id
1 'polypeptide(L)'
;MLFEPLVIPPKVQEEFGVTIDWLLVQSPSDRMLVSVLQQVVDSGEAEAIALAMERGWRLIADDRKARSWAKRLGVHVIGTAGILVRAKREGLLSSVKPLLEAMQQKGFRMSPALVAEVLRLAGEE
;
A
#
# COMPACT_ATOMS: atom_id res chain seq x y z
N MET A 1 0.51 -14.27 -9.38
CA MET A 1 1.12 -13.12 -8.70
C MET A 1 0.04 -12.07 -8.43
N LEU A 2 -0.01 -11.49 -7.23
CA LEU A 2 -1.12 -10.62 -6.78
C LEU A 2 -1.07 -9.21 -7.39
N PHE A 3 0.14 -8.69 -7.56
CA PHE A 3 0.47 -7.41 -8.18
C PHE A 3 1.78 -7.59 -8.94
N GLU A 4 1.77 -7.40 -10.26
CA GLU A 4 2.98 -7.39 -11.09
C GLU A 4 2.84 -6.36 -12.21
N PRO A 5 3.88 -5.55 -12.48
CA PRO A 5 5.09 -5.38 -11.66
C PRO A 5 4.80 -4.65 -10.33
N LEU A 6 5.62 -4.83 -9.29
CA LEU A 6 5.64 -3.93 -8.13
C LEU A 6 6.76 -2.89 -8.28
N VAL A 7 6.38 -1.62 -8.18
CA VAL A 7 7.27 -0.48 -8.39
C VAL A 7 7.34 0.33 -7.12
N ILE A 8 8.55 0.74 -6.74
CA ILE A 8 8.82 1.66 -5.65
C ILE A 8 9.56 2.90 -6.17
N PRO A 9 9.35 4.06 -5.55
CA PRO A 9 10.17 5.23 -5.85
C PRO A 9 11.56 5.13 -5.20
N PRO A 10 12.57 5.87 -5.71
CA PRO A 10 13.93 5.85 -5.16
C PRO A 10 13.96 6.14 -3.66
N LYS A 11 13.11 7.06 -3.18
CA LYS A 11 13.13 7.42 -1.77
C LYS A 11 12.75 6.26 -0.84
N VAL A 12 11.81 5.42 -1.26
CA VAL A 12 11.45 4.19 -0.54
C VAL A 12 12.61 3.18 -0.56
N GLN A 13 13.35 3.08 -1.67
CA GLN A 13 14.53 2.21 -1.76
C GLN A 13 15.65 2.67 -0.81
N GLU A 14 15.89 3.98 -0.72
CA GLU A 14 16.86 4.56 0.23
C GLU A 14 16.50 4.25 1.68
N GLU A 15 15.23 4.41 2.06
CA GLU A 15 14.75 4.18 3.42
C GLU A 15 14.77 2.70 3.81
N PHE A 16 14.41 1.83 2.87
CA PHE A 16 14.39 0.39 3.12
C PHE A 16 15.80 -0.21 3.17
N GLY A 17 16.76 0.36 2.43
CA GLY A 17 18.18 0.00 2.49
C GLY A 17 18.55 -1.40 1.99
N VAL A 18 17.57 -2.17 1.49
CA VAL A 18 17.76 -3.53 0.97
C VAL A 18 17.17 -3.61 -0.43
N THR A 19 17.92 -4.23 -1.35
CA THR A 19 17.45 -4.52 -2.70
C THR A 19 16.68 -5.82 -2.71
N ILE A 20 15.50 -5.81 -3.33
CA ILE A 20 14.65 -6.98 -3.50
C ILE A 20 14.41 -7.16 -5.00
N ASP A 21 14.74 -8.34 -5.54
CA ASP A 21 14.77 -8.58 -7.00
C ASP A 21 13.45 -8.30 -7.73
N TRP A 22 12.32 -8.50 -7.05
CA TRP A 22 11.00 -8.30 -7.63
C TRP A 22 10.46 -6.86 -7.48
N LEU A 23 11.20 -5.98 -6.80
CA LEU A 23 10.89 -4.55 -6.70
C LEU A 23 11.62 -3.77 -7.78
N LEU A 24 10.85 -3.07 -8.62
CA LEU A 24 11.41 -2.17 -9.62
C LEU A 24 11.49 -0.76 -9.05
N VAL A 25 12.68 -0.14 -9.13
CA VAL A 25 12.86 1.25 -8.71
C VAL A 25 12.57 2.18 -9.89
N GLN A 26 11.63 3.11 -9.72
CA GLN A 26 11.31 4.10 -10.76
C GLN A 26 11.01 5.47 -10.16
N SER A 27 11.63 6.52 -10.71
CA SER A 27 11.33 7.90 -10.30
C SER A 27 10.01 8.42 -10.88
N PRO A 28 9.27 9.25 -10.13
CA PRO A 28 8.25 10.13 -10.72
C PRO A 28 8.92 11.21 -11.59
N SER A 29 8.25 11.59 -12.67
CA SER A 29 8.71 12.63 -13.60
C SER A 29 8.25 14.02 -13.18
N ASP A 30 7.08 14.13 -12.56
CA ASP A 30 6.47 15.37 -12.07
C ASP A 30 7.08 15.77 -10.72
N ARG A 31 8.25 16.42 -10.80
CA ARG A 31 8.95 16.91 -9.61
C ARG A 31 8.19 18.00 -8.87
N MET A 32 7.34 18.77 -9.56
CA MET A 32 6.55 19.81 -8.89
C MET A 32 5.49 19.19 -7.98
N LEU A 33 4.77 18.18 -8.47
CA LEU A 33 3.80 17.45 -7.67
C LEU A 33 4.46 16.79 -6.45
N VAL A 34 5.64 16.18 -6.62
CA VAL A 34 6.41 15.62 -5.50
C VAL A 34 6.71 16.69 -4.46
N SER A 35 7.24 17.85 -4.85
CA SER A 35 7.56 18.94 -3.91
C SER A 35 6.34 19.48 -3.16
N VAL A 36 5.17 19.54 -3.81
CA VAL A 36 3.91 19.94 -3.17
C VAL A 36 3.45 18.88 -2.16
N LEU A 37 3.48 17.60 -2.54
CA LEU A 37 3.08 16.50 -1.67
C LEU A 37 3.99 16.35 -0.45
N GLN A 38 5.29 16.59 -0.60
CA GLN A 38 6.26 16.55 0.51
C GLN A 38 5.94 17.54 1.64
N GLN A 39 5.09 18.56 1.41
CA GLN A 39 4.63 19.47 2.46
C GLN A 39 3.59 18.83 3.39
N VAL A 40 2.99 17.70 2.99
CA VAL A 40 1.82 17.11 3.67
C VAL A 40 1.92 15.62 3.95
N VAL A 41 2.82 14.90 3.26
CA VAL A 41 3.16 13.48 3.44
C VAL A 41 4.68 13.32 3.46
N ASP A 42 5.20 12.16 3.87
CA ASP A 42 6.64 11.93 3.81
C ASP A 42 7.18 11.85 2.38
N SER A 43 8.51 11.84 2.24
CA SER A 43 9.14 11.92 0.93
C SER A 43 8.93 10.66 0.08
N GLY A 44 8.93 9.47 0.69
CA GLY A 44 8.65 8.22 -0.01
C GLY A 44 7.21 8.14 -0.50
N GLU A 45 6.28 8.56 0.34
CA GLU A 45 4.86 8.65 0.02
C GLU A 45 4.56 9.67 -1.07
N ALA A 46 5.19 10.85 -1.00
CA ALA A 46 5.05 11.88 -2.02
C ALA A 46 5.47 11.36 -3.40
N GLU A 47 6.63 10.70 -3.49
CA GLU A 47 7.10 10.12 -4.74
C GLU A 47 6.20 8.98 -5.22
N ALA A 48 5.72 8.12 -4.32
CA ALA A 48 4.84 7.00 -4.67
C ALA A 48 3.47 7.48 -5.19
N ILE A 49 2.89 8.51 -4.56
CA ILE A 49 1.62 9.10 -5.00
C ILE A 49 1.77 9.76 -6.37
N ALA A 50 2.82 10.58 -6.56
CA ALA A 50 3.09 11.23 -7.84
C ALA A 50 3.28 10.19 -8.95
N LEU A 51 4.09 9.16 -8.70
CA LEU A 51 4.34 8.08 -9.65
C LEU A 51 3.06 7.30 -9.99
N ALA A 52 2.25 6.97 -8.98
CA ALA A 52 0.98 6.27 -9.19
C ALA A 52 0.00 7.12 -10.02
N MET A 53 -0.05 8.43 -9.78
CA MET A 53 -0.88 9.36 -10.54
C MET A 53 -0.42 9.46 -12.00
N GLU A 54 0.88 9.67 -12.24
CA GLU A 54 1.47 9.75 -13.57
C GLU A 54 1.19 8.52 -14.43
N ARG A 55 1.21 7.34 -13.79
CA ARG A 55 1.09 6.05 -14.49
C ARG A 55 -0.34 5.48 -14.51
N GLY A 56 -1.28 6.12 -13.82
CA GLY A 56 -2.63 5.58 -13.63
C GLY A 56 -2.63 4.25 -12.85
N TRP A 57 -1.65 4.07 -11.97
CA TRP A 57 -1.49 2.84 -11.20
C TRP A 57 -2.22 2.92 -9.86
N ARG A 58 -2.42 1.74 -9.26
CA ARG A 58 -2.89 1.64 -7.89
C ARG A 58 -1.72 1.84 -6.92
N LEU A 59 -1.90 2.71 -5.95
CA LEU A 59 -0.97 2.91 -4.85
C LEU A 59 -1.17 1.85 -3.77
N ILE A 60 -0.08 1.29 -3.25
CA ILE A 60 -0.07 0.55 -1.99
C ILE A 60 0.41 1.51 -0.90
N ALA A 61 -0.43 1.78 0.09
CA ALA A 61 -0.07 2.65 1.21
C ALA A 61 -0.86 2.30 2.47
N ASP A 62 -0.15 2.26 3.61
CA ASP A 62 -0.75 2.01 4.93
C ASP A 62 -0.90 3.27 5.80
N ASP A 63 -0.23 4.37 5.47
CA ASP A 63 -0.41 5.64 6.17
C ASP A 63 -1.74 6.32 5.83
N ARG A 64 -2.33 6.95 6.84
CA ARG A 64 -3.66 7.58 6.71
C ARG A 64 -3.61 8.87 5.89
N LYS A 65 -2.56 9.69 6.02
CA LYS A 65 -2.40 10.95 5.27
C LYS A 65 -2.10 10.66 3.80
N ALA A 66 -1.17 9.75 3.49
CA ALA A 66 -0.93 9.32 2.10
C ALA A 66 -2.20 8.82 1.42
N ARG A 67 -2.93 7.91 2.07
CA ARG A 67 -4.20 7.40 1.55
C ARG A 67 -5.22 8.52 1.31
N SER A 68 -5.28 9.51 2.19
CA SER A 68 -6.20 10.64 2.06
C SER A 68 -5.85 11.51 0.85
N TRP A 69 -4.57 11.88 0.69
CA TRP A 69 -4.10 12.72 -0.42
C TRP A 69 -4.16 12.01 -1.76
N ALA A 70 -3.74 10.75 -1.83
CA ALA A 70 -3.86 9.91 -3.03
C ALA A 70 -5.32 9.86 -3.54
N LYS A 71 -6.29 9.63 -2.64
CA LYS A 71 -7.71 9.62 -3.00
C LYS A 71 -8.21 10.97 -3.51
N ARG A 72 -7.77 12.09 -2.92
CA ARG A 72 -8.12 13.45 -3.38
C ARG A 72 -7.60 13.73 -4.80
N LEU A 73 -6.48 13.11 -5.16
CA LEU A 73 -5.87 13.17 -6.49
C LEU A 73 -6.42 12.11 -7.46
N GLY A 74 -7.44 11.35 -7.07
CA GLY A 74 -8.04 10.31 -7.92
C GLY A 74 -7.22 9.02 -8.02
N VAL A 75 -6.15 8.87 -7.23
CA VAL A 75 -5.33 7.65 -7.20
C VAL A 75 -6.06 6.57 -6.40
N HIS A 76 -6.23 5.40 -7.01
CA HIS A 76 -6.77 4.23 -6.32
C HIS A 76 -5.76 3.70 -5.30
N VAL A 77 -6.20 3.42 -4.08
CA VAL A 77 -5.32 2.96 -3.00
C VAL A 77 -5.78 1.61 -2.45
N ILE A 78 -4.83 0.72 -2.19
CA ILE A 78 -5.01 -0.48 -1.39
C ILE A 78 -4.03 -0.46 -0.21
N GLY A 79 -4.50 -0.86 0.96
CA GLY A 79 -3.64 -1.08 2.13
C GLY A 79 -3.49 -2.57 2.41
N THR A 80 -2.65 -2.93 3.38
CA THR A 80 -2.31 -4.32 3.70
C THR A 80 -3.52 -5.22 3.96
N ALA A 81 -4.54 -4.73 4.67
CA ALA A 81 -5.79 -5.47 4.87
C ALA A 81 -6.49 -5.85 3.55
N GLY A 82 -6.51 -4.94 2.57
CA GLY A 82 -7.10 -5.20 1.25
C GLY A 82 -6.27 -6.20 0.44
N ILE A 83 -4.94 -6.20 0.61
CA ILE A 83 -4.03 -7.17 0.00
C ILE A 83 -4.37 -8.57 0.49
N LEU A 84 -4.58 -8.76 1.80
CA LEU A 84 -4.94 -10.06 2.38
C LEU A 84 -6.28 -10.57 1.85
N VAL A 85 -7.31 -9.71 1.82
CA VAL A 85 -8.62 -10.05 1.24
C VAL A 85 -8.48 -10.48 -0.21
N ARG A 86 -7.70 -9.74 -1.01
CA ARG A 86 -7.49 -10.09 -2.41
C ARG A 86 -6.79 -11.43 -2.55
N ALA A 87 -5.72 -11.66 -1.78
CA ALA A 87 -4.96 -12.90 -1.85
C ALA A 87 -5.81 -14.13 -1.49
N LYS A 88 -6.72 -13.99 -0.50
CA LYS A 88 -7.71 -15.01 -0.17
C LYS A 88 -8.67 -15.30 -1.32
N ARG A 89 -9.21 -14.25 -1.96
CA ARG A 89 -10.13 -14.40 -3.11
C ARG A 89 -9.48 -15.05 -4.33
N GLU A 90 -8.19 -14.82 -4.52
CA GLU A 90 -7.38 -15.42 -5.61
C GLU A 90 -6.90 -16.84 -5.26
N GLY A 91 -7.34 -17.41 -4.13
CA GLY A 91 -6.96 -18.76 -3.70
C GLY A 91 -5.51 -18.90 -3.22
N LEU A 92 -4.79 -17.80 -3.02
CA LEU A 92 -3.40 -17.80 -2.54
C LEU A 92 -3.29 -17.98 -1.03
N LEU A 93 -4.38 -17.71 -0.30
CA LEU A 93 -4.47 -17.90 1.14
C LEU A 93 -5.62 -18.84 1.50
N SER A 94 -5.36 -19.78 2.39
CA SER A 94 -6.40 -20.65 2.97
C SER A 94 -7.22 -19.92 4.02
N SER A 95 -6.65 -18.96 4.75
CA SER A 95 -7.37 -18.10 5.70
C SER A 95 -6.64 -16.77 5.94
N VAL A 96 -7.40 -15.71 6.22
CA VAL A 96 -6.90 -14.37 6.55
C VAL A 96 -6.78 -14.19 8.07
N LYS A 97 -7.67 -14.80 8.86
CA LYS A 97 -7.72 -14.62 10.33
C LYS A 97 -6.38 -14.82 11.05
N PRO A 98 -5.62 -15.93 10.84
CA PRO A 98 -4.34 -16.13 11.51
C PRO A 98 -3.31 -15.06 11.17
N LEU A 99 -3.35 -14.51 9.95
CA LEU A 99 -2.44 -13.45 9.52
C LEU A 99 -2.77 -12.13 10.21
N LEU A 100 -4.06 -11.79 10.34
CA LEU A 100 -4.49 -10.61 11.09
C LEU A 100 -4.05 -10.70 12.57
N GLU A 101 -4.27 -11.85 13.20
CA GLU A 101 -3.86 -12.08 14.59
C GLU A 101 -2.35 -11.95 14.74
N ALA A 102 -1.56 -12.56 13.84
CA ALA A 102 -0.10 -12.45 13.86
C ALA A 102 0.40 -11.01 13.64
N MET A 103 -0.27 -10.24 12.77
CA MET A 103 0.05 -8.82 12.56
C MET A 103 -0.23 -7.99 13.82
N GLN A 104 -1.37 -8.21 14.48
CA GLN A 104 -1.70 -7.51 15.73
C GLN A 104 -0.72 -7.85 16.85
N GLN A 105 -0.31 -9.12 16.98
CA GLN A 105 0.71 -9.55 17.94
C GLN A 105 2.06 -8.86 17.71
N LYS A 106 2.39 -8.54 16.45
CA LYS A 106 3.59 -7.76 16.08
C LYS A 106 3.40 -6.25 16.16
N GLY A 107 2.28 -5.77 16.71
CA GLY A 107 2.02 -4.35 16.96
C GLY A 107 1.29 -3.60 15.84
N PHE A 108 0.83 -4.29 14.79
CA PHE A 108 0.04 -3.65 13.73
C PHE A 108 -1.37 -3.30 14.26
N ARG A 109 -1.67 -2.00 14.31
CA ARG A 109 -2.93 -1.50 14.89
C ARG A 109 -4.06 -1.57 13.87
N MET A 110 -5.09 -2.36 14.19
CA MET A 110 -6.34 -2.44 13.43
C MET A 110 -7.50 -2.24 14.38
N SER A 111 -8.50 -1.45 13.98
CA SER A 111 -9.73 -1.34 14.75
C SER A 111 -10.50 -2.67 14.68
N PRO A 112 -11.26 -3.03 15.72
CA PRO A 112 -12.12 -4.21 15.68
C PRO A 112 -13.07 -4.22 14.47
N ALA A 113 -13.58 -3.04 14.10
CA ALA A 113 -14.43 -2.87 12.91
C ALA A 113 -13.70 -3.19 11.60
N LEU A 114 -12.41 -2.83 11.47
CA LEU A 114 -11.62 -3.18 10.30
C LEU A 114 -11.35 -4.69 10.25
N VAL A 115 -11.07 -5.32 11.39
CA VAL A 115 -10.86 -6.77 11.47
C VAL A 115 -12.12 -7.53 11.04
N ALA A 116 -13.28 -7.17 11.59
CA ALA A 116 -14.56 -7.77 11.22
C ALA A 116 -14.83 -7.62 9.71
N GLU A 117 -14.68 -6.41 9.17
CA GLU A 117 -14.89 -6.17 7.74
C GLU A 117 -13.93 -6.99 6.86
N VAL A 118 -12.68 -7.17 7.27
CA VAL A 118 -11.73 -8.02 6.54
C VAL A 118 -12.18 -9.48 6.54
N LEU A 119 -12.59 -10.02 7.69
CA LEU A 119 -13.08 -11.40 7.81
C LEU A 119 -14.35 -11.61 6.96
N ARG A 120 -15.29 -10.67 7.01
CA ARG A 120 -16.49 -10.69 6.16
C ARG A 120 -16.15 -10.71 4.68
N LEU A 121 -15.24 -9.82 4.24
CA LEU A 121 -14.83 -9.73 2.84
C LEU A 121 -14.03 -10.95 2.36
N ALA A 122 -13.40 -11.67 3.30
CA ALA A 122 -12.66 -12.91 3.09
C ALA A 122 -13.55 -14.18 3.14
N GLY A 123 -14.80 -14.06 3.58
CA GLY A 123 -15.72 -15.19 3.78
C GLY A 123 -15.39 -16.04 5.01
N GLU A 124 -14.92 -15.40 6.08
CA GLU A 124 -14.49 -16.03 7.35
C GLU A 124 -15.30 -15.57 8.56
N GLU A 125 -16.50 -15.01 8.33
CA GLU A 125 -17.51 -14.71 9.35
C GLU A 125 -18.53 -15.85 9.52
#